data_AF-A0A7K2MSY3-F1
#
_entry.id   AF-A0A7K2MSY3-F1
#
_cell.length_a   1.000
_cell.length_b   1.000
_cell.length_c   1.000
_cell.angle_alpha   90.00
_cell.angle_beta   90.00
_cell.angle_gamma   90.00
#
_symmetry.space_group_name_H-M   'P 1'
#
loop_
_entity.id
_entity.type
_entity.pdbx_description
1 polymer ?
#
loop_
_entity_poly.entity_id
_entity_poly.type
_entity_poly.pdbx_seq_one_letter_code
_entity_poly.pdbx_strand_id
1 'polypeptide(L)'
;VDIKDGYTRGHSERVGQASMMIARELGMDDERVETLRFAGILHDVGKLGVPTRLLRKDGPLTPEERRVIELHPEYGHEMVRGIRFLGEARAAVLHHHERLDGSGYPYGLVGDRIPESARVVAVADAFDAMTSTRSYSRARPVAVALEELQRCAGTQFDPRMVRALVHALGRHGWRPSVTADGTRAPADPVPGGGRSARDRVGRGAS
;
A
#
# COMPACT_ATOMS: atom_id res chain seq x y z
N VAL A 1 5.00 1.37 -10.75
CA VAL A 1 5.97 1.60 -9.67
C VAL A 1 6.43 0.26 -9.10
N ASP A 2 5.49 -0.57 -8.66
CA ASP A 2 5.69 -1.95 -8.15
C ASP A 2 6.61 -2.84 -9.00
N ILE A 3 6.62 -2.67 -10.34
CA ILE A 3 7.40 -3.51 -11.27
C ILE A 3 8.93 -3.37 -11.10
N LYS A 4 9.46 -2.19 -10.72
CA LYS A 4 10.92 -1.98 -10.61
C LYS A 4 11.50 -2.47 -9.28
N ASP A 5 10.69 -2.52 -8.22
CA ASP A 5 11.16 -2.60 -6.84
C ASP A 5 11.05 -4.03 -6.26
N GLY A 6 10.48 -5.00 -7.01
CA GLY A 6 10.12 -6.31 -6.44
C GLY A 6 9.08 -6.20 -5.30
N TYR A 7 8.57 -4.98 -5.09
CA TYR A 7 7.62 -4.56 -4.08
C TYR A 7 6.24 -5.06 -4.49
N THR A 8 5.52 -5.62 -3.53
CA THR A 8 4.40 -6.55 -3.72
C THR A 8 3.35 -6.04 -4.70
N ARG A 9 2.86 -6.93 -5.58
CA ARG A 9 1.75 -6.65 -6.50
C ARG A 9 0.57 -6.03 -5.74
N GLY A 10 0.15 -4.83 -6.14
CA GLY A 10 -1.02 -4.16 -5.58
C GLY A 10 -0.79 -3.38 -4.29
N HIS A 11 0.46 -3.16 -3.86
CA HIS A 11 0.77 -2.33 -2.70
C HIS A 11 0.18 -0.92 -2.83
N SER A 12 0.50 -0.26 -3.95
CA SER A 12 0.04 1.11 -4.21
C SER A 12 -1.49 1.22 -4.11
N GLU A 13 -2.22 0.21 -4.58
CA GLU A 13 -3.69 0.14 -4.48
C GLU A 13 -4.17 -0.01 -3.03
N ARG A 14 -3.53 -0.87 -2.24
CA ARG A 14 -3.87 -1.09 -0.83
C ARG A 14 -3.57 0.14 0.04
N VAL A 15 -2.45 0.82 -0.20
CA VAL A 15 -2.14 2.10 0.46
C VAL A 15 -3.18 3.16 0.10
N GLY A 16 -3.58 3.24 -1.18
CA GLY A 16 -4.69 4.10 -1.60
C GLY A 16 -5.98 3.78 -0.85
N GLN A 17 -6.36 2.50 -0.75
CA GLN A 17 -7.56 2.07 -0.04
C GLN A 17 -7.52 2.39 1.46
N ALA A 18 -6.41 2.11 2.13
CA ALA A 18 -6.23 2.44 3.55
C ALA A 18 -6.28 3.96 3.78
N SER A 19 -5.70 4.75 2.87
CA SER A 19 -5.78 6.22 2.92
C SER A 19 -7.22 6.73 2.82
N MET A 20 -8.04 6.14 1.94
CA MET A 20 -9.47 6.46 1.87
C MET A 20 -10.22 6.10 3.15
N MET A 21 -9.91 4.96 3.77
CA MET A 21 -10.55 4.53 5.02
C MET A 21 -10.27 5.54 6.14
N ILE A 22 -9.02 6.00 6.26
CA ILE A 22 -8.64 7.05 7.20
C ILE A 22 -9.38 8.35 6.89
N ALA A 23 -9.37 8.80 5.64
CA ALA A 23 -10.01 10.05 5.22
C ALA A 23 -11.51 10.09 5.55
N ARG A 24 -12.23 9.00 5.25
CA ARG A 24 -13.67 8.87 5.54
C ARG A 24 -13.96 8.86 7.03
N GLU A 25 -13.17 8.16 7.82
CA GLU A 25 -13.32 8.15 9.28
C GLU A 25 -13.07 9.53 9.90
N LEU A 26 -12.20 10.34 9.29
CA LEU A 26 -11.96 11.73 9.67
C LEU A 26 -13.07 12.70 9.20
N GLY A 27 -14.09 12.22 8.48
CA GLY A 27 -15.19 13.04 7.98
C GLY A 27 -14.81 13.96 6.81
N MET A 28 -13.78 13.61 6.03
CA MET A 28 -13.41 14.34 4.82
C MET A 28 -14.46 14.13 3.71
N ASP A 29 -14.61 15.12 2.83
CA ASP A 29 -15.48 15.01 1.65
C ASP A 29 -14.94 14.03 0.59
N ASP A 30 -15.78 13.66 -0.36
CA ASP A 30 -15.45 12.66 -1.38
C ASP A 30 -14.30 13.09 -2.30
N GLU A 31 -14.17 14.39 -2.58
CA GLU A 31 -13.07 14.93 -3.41
C GLU A 31 -11.72 14.74 -2.71
N ARG A 32 -11.66 15.02 -1.41
CA ARG A 32 -10.46 14.87 -0.60
C ARG A 32 -10.15 13.41 -0.31
N VAL A 33 -11.16 12.56 -0.11
CA VAL A 33 -11.00 11.10 -0.03
C VAL A 33 -10.34 10.57 -1.31
N GLU A 34 -10.81 11.00 -2.48
CA GLU A 34 -10.26 10.59 -3.76
C GLU A 34 -8.85 11.12 -3.98
N THR A 35 -8.58 12.35 -3.53
CA THR A 35 -7.22 12.91 -3.51
C THR A 35 -6.27 12.05 -2.68
N LEU A 36 -6.68 11.60 -1.49
CA LEU A 36 -5.84 10.72 -0.66
C LEU A 36 -5.72 9.31 -1.23
N ARG A 37 -6.71 8.82 -1.99
CA ARG A 37 -6.58 7.58 -2.77
C ARG A 37 -5.44 7.69 -3.78
N PHE A 38 -5.41 8.77 -4.56
CA PHE A 38 -4.35 9.03 -5.53
C PHE A 38 -2.99 9.24 -4.85
N ALA A 39 -2.97 9.95 -3.72
CA ALA A 39 -1.77 10.13 -2.91
C ALA A 39 -1.15 8.78 -2.52
N GLY A 40 -1.97 7.86 -2.00
CA GLY A 40 -1.51 6.52 -1.63
C GLY A 40 -1.04 5.69 -2.83
N ILE A 41 -1.67 5.83 -4.00
CA ILE A 41 -1.24 5.12 -5.21
C ILE A 41 0.09 5.65 -5.76
N LEU A 42 0.32 6.95 -5.63
CA LEU A 42 1.45 7.64 -6.27
C LEU A 42 2.63 7.88 -5.32
N HIS A 43 2.50 7.63 -4.02
CA HIS A 43 3.51 7.99 -3.01
C HIS A 43 4.93 7.58 -3.40
N ASP A 44 5.07 6.37 -3.96
CA ASP A 44 6.33 5.76 -4.34
C ASP A 44 6.73 5.98 -5.81
N VAL A 45 6.00 6.78 -6.60
CA VAL A 45 6.23 6.91 -8.06
C VAL A 45 7.66 7.33 -8.41
N GLY A 46 8.30 8.11 -7.54
CA GLY A 46 9.68 8.53 -7.71
C GLY A 46 10.72 7.42 -7.63
N LYS A 47 10.38 6.22 -7.13
CA LYS A 47 11.25 5.04 -7.23
C LYS A 47 11.61 4.69 -8.67
N LEU A 48 10.83 5.17 -9.66
CA LEU A 48 11.19 5.08 -11.08
C LEU A 48 12.52 5.77 -11.42
N GLY A 49 12.91 6.80 -10.65
CA GLY A 49 14.17 7.53 -10.76
C GLY A 49 15.33 6.92 -9.96
N VAL A 50 15.06 5.92 -9.10
CA VAL A 50 16.09 5.24 -8.31
C VAL A 50 16.70 4.08 -9.12
N PRO A 51 18.04 3.87 -9.08
CA PRO A 51 18.67 2.74 -9.77
C PRO A 51 18.11 1.39 -9.30
N THR A 52 17.65 0.56 -10.24
CA THR A 52 17.07 -0.77 -9.95
C THR A 52 18.00 -1.67 -9.12
N ARG A 53 19.32 -1.55 -9.30
CA ARG A 53 20.32 -2.30 -8.50
C ARG A 53 20.25 -2.02 -7.00
N LEU A 54 19.82 -0.82 -6.60
CA LEU A 54 19.66 -0.44 -5.19
C LEU A 54 18.33 -0.95 -4.64
N LEU A 55 17.26 -0.82 -5.43
CA LEU A 55 15.93 -1.33 -5.09
C LEU A 55 15.92 -2.86 -4.90
N ARG A 56 16.68 -3.59 -5.71
CA ARG A 56 16.75 -5.05 -5.70
C ARG A 56 17.98 -5.61 -4.97
N LYS A 57 18.66 -4.80 -4.16
CA LYS A 57 19.86 -5.24 -3.46
C LYS A 57 19.52 -6.26 -2.38
N ASP A 58 20.17 -7.42 -2.42
CA ASP A 58 20.13 -8.39 -1.33
C ASP A 58 21.06 -7.94 -0.20
N GLY A 59 20.50 -7.71 1.00
CA GLY A 59 21.24 -7.27 2.18
C GLY A 59 21.13 -5.77 2.49
N PRO A 60 21.85 -5.28 3.51
CA PRO A 60 21.74 -3.89 3.95
C PRO A 60 22.33 -2.91 2.92
N LEU A 61 21.69 -1.75 2.81
CA LEU A 61 22.21 -0.60 2.06
C LEU A 61 23.31 0.10 2.84
N THR A 62 24.35 0.59 2.16
CA THR A 62 25.28 1.54 2.77
C THR A 62 24.58 2.88 3.04
N PRO A 63 25.15 3.76 3.89
CA PRO A 63 24.59 5.10 4.11
C PRO A 63 24.44 5.92 2.82
N GLU A 64 25.34 5.77 1.86
CA GLU A 64 25.30 6.46 0.57
C GLU A 64 24.21 5.89 -0.33
N GLU A 65 24.08 4.56 -0.37
CA GLU A 65 23.01 3.89 -1.12
C GLU A 65 21.63 4.26 -0.58
N ARG A 66 21.50 4.30 0.75
CA ARG A 66 20.28 4.74 1.44
C ARG A 66 19.89 6.16 1.03
N ARG A 67 20.84 7.11 1.06
CA ARG A 67 20.59 8.50 0.63
C ARG A 67 20.04 8.59 -0.79
N VAL A 68 20.50 7.74 -1.71
CA VAL A 68 19.96 7.72 -3.08
C VAL A 68 18.52 7.23 -3.13
N ILE A 69 18.14 6.27 -2.31
CA ILE A 69 16.74 5.80 -2.22
C ILE A 69 15.85 6.87 -1.57
N GLU A 70 16.35 7.58 -0.56
CA GLU A 70 15.64 8.65 0.15
C GLU A 70 15.33 9.86 -0.74
N LEU A 71 15.88 9.95 -1.96
CA LEU A 71 15.52 10.96 -2.97
C LEU A 71 14.20 10.66 -3.70
N HIS A 72 13.63 9.45 -3.57
CA HIS A 72 12.43 9.11 -4.31
C HIS A 72 11.21 10.02 -4.03
N PRO A 73 10.99 10.61 -2.84
CA PRO A 73 9.87 11.54 -2.64
C PRO A 73 10.03 12.78 -3.51
N GLU A 74 11.25 13.32 -3.63
CA GLU A 74 11.55 14.48 -4.49
C GLU A 74 11.40 14.14 -5.97
N TYR A 75 11.90 12.96 -6.40
CA TYR A 75 11.68 12.49 -7.77
C TYR A 75 10.20 12.32 -8.07
N GLY A 76 9.43 11.76 -7.14
CA GLY A 76 7.99 11.56 -7.30
C GLY A 76 7.26 12.89 -7.42
N HIS A 77 7.60 13.83 -6.56
CA HIS A 77 7.08 15.19 -6.58
C HIS A 77 7.32 15.89 -7.92
N GLU A 78 8.53 15.77 -8.48
CA GLU A 78 8.87 16.34 -9.79
C GLU A 78 8.15 15.63 -10.95
N MET A 79 8.00 14.31 -10.89
CA MET A 79 7.29 13.54 -11.92
C MET A 79 5.80 13.93 -12.00
N VAL A 80 5.17 14.23 -10.87
CA VAL A 80 3.73 14.55 -10.82
C VAL A 80 3.43 16.05 -10.89
N ARG A 81 4.46 16.91 -10.91
CA ARG A 81 4.32 18.38 -10.80
C ARG A 81 3.38 19.03 -11.81
N GLY A 82 3.28 18.45 -13.01
CA GLY A 82 2.45 18.99 -14.10
C GLY A 82 0.97 18.61 -14.02
N ILE A 83 0.60 17.70 -13.11
CA ILE A 83 -0.75 17.16 -13.03
C ILE A 83 -1.56 18.00 -12.03
N ARG A 84 -2.29 18.99 -12.55
CA ARG A 84 -2.96 20.02 -11.73
C ARG A 84 -3.95 19.47 -10.70
N PHE A 85 -4.67 18.40 -11.02
CA PHE A 85 -5.67 17.83 -10.10
C PHE A 85 -5.06 17.11 -8.88
N LEU A 86 -3.74 16.84 -8.89
CA LEU A 86 -3.08 16.15 -7.78
C LEU A 86 -2.81 17.04 -6.57
N GLY A 87 -3.09 18.35 -6.62
CA GLY A 87 -3.11 19.27 -5.46
C GLY A 87 -2.38 18.80 -4.19
N GLU A 88 -3.15 18.39 -3.18
CA GLU A 88 -2.64 17.89 -1.88
C GLU A 88 -1.96 16.50 -1.96
N ALA A 89 -2.29 15.68 -2.95
CA ALA A 89 -1.64 14.39 -3.18
C ALA A 89 -0.15 14.57 -3.54
N ARG A 90 0.21 15.64 -4.26
CA ARG A 90 1.62 15.96 -4.53
C ARG A 90 2.41 16.25 -3.26
N ALA A 91 1.79 16.89 -2.27
CA ALA A 91 2.41 17.12 -0.97
C ALA A 91 2.59 15.81 -0.19
N ALA A 92 1.63 14.89 -0.28
CA ALA A 92 1.77 13.55 0.29
C ALA A 92 2.93 12.77 -0.33
N VAL A 93 3.06 12.78 -1.67
CA VAL A 93 4.19 12.13 -2.37
C VAL A 93 5.53 12.64 -1.85
N LEU A 94 5.67 13.95 -1.62
CA LEU A 94 6.93 14.53 -1.15
C LEU A 94 7.23 14.25 0.33
N HIS A 95 6.21 14.17 1.18
CA HIS A 95 6.38 14.22 2.64
C HIS A 95 5.91 12.95 3.38
N HIS A 96 5.50 11.88 2.69
CA HIS A 96 5.00 10.67 3.35
C HIS A 96 6.04 9.92 4.21
N HIS A 97 7.33 10.27 4.09
CA HIS A 97 8.39 9.76 4.96
C HIS A 97 8.84 10.73 6.06
N GLU A 98 8.16 11.88 6.18
CA GLU A 98 8.32 12.74 7.35
C GLU A 98 7.76 12.02 8.59
N ARG A 99 8.39 12.29 9.75
CA ARG A 99 8.01 11.69 11.03
C ARG A 99 7.57 12.78 11.97
N LEU A 100 6.57 12.52 12.80
CA LEU A 100 6.00 13.53 13.70
C LEU A 100 7.06 14.18 14.61
N ASP A 101 8.09 13.41 14.99
CA ASP A 101 9.25 13.78 15.80
C ASP A 101 10.36 14.56 15.06
N GLY A 102 10.25 14.73 13.73
CA GLY A 102 11.26 15.43 12.90
C GLY A 102 12.44 14.59 12.45
N SER A 103 12.49 13.30 12.80
CA SER A 103 13.56 12.38 12.35
C SER A 103 13.31 11.77 10.97
N GLY A 104 12.28 12.24 10.27
CA GLY A 104 11.94 11.84 8.91
C GLY A 104 12.70 12.63 7.84
N TYR A 105 12.31 12.42 6.60
CA TYR A 105 12.92 13.03 5.42
C TYR A 105 11.83 13.36 4.38
N PRO A 106 12.09 14.23 3.39
CA PRO A 106 13.37 14.87 3.07
C PRO A 106 13.72 16.14 3.86
N TYR A 107 12.77 16.79 4.56
CA TYR A 107 12.99 18.11 5.18
C TYR A 107 12.96 18.11 6.71
N GLY A 108 12.66 16.99 7.36
CA GLY A 108 12.62 16.90 8.83
C GLY A 108 11.48 17.75 9.41
N LEU A 109 10.32 17.73 8.74
CA LEU A 109 9.13 18.44 9.20
C LEU A 109 8.63 17.81 10.51
N VAL A 110 8.05 18.64 11.39
CA VAL A 110 7.63 18.24 12.74
C VAL A 110 6.17 18.57 12.95
N GLY A 111 5.43 17.65 13.55
CA GLY A 111 4.03 17.87 13.94
C GLY A 111 3.16 18.32 12.77
N ASP A 112 2.41 19.40 12.98
CA ASP A 112 1.47 19.95 12.00
C ASP A 112 2.13 20.65 10.80
N ARG A 113 3.46 20.80 10.80
CA ARG A 113 4.17 21.23 9.58
C ARG A 113 4.16 20.15 8.50
N ILE A 114 3.93 18.89 8.89
CA ILE A 114 3.72 17.80 7.94
C ILE A 114 2.29 17.90 7.38
N PRO A 115 2.12 17.98 6.05
CA PRO A 115 0.78 18.03 5.44
C PRO A 115 -0.11 16.90 5.93
N GLU A 116 -1.40 17.18 6.16
CA GLU A 116 -2.36 16.18 6.64
C GLU A 116 -2.43 14.97 5.70
N SER A 117 -2.38 15.21 4.37
CA SER A 117 -2.34 14.15 3.36
C SER A 117 -1.13 13.23 3.50
N ALA A 118 0.05 13.78 3.80
CA ALA A 118 1.26 13.02 4.05
C ALA A 118 1.18 12.18 5.33
N ARG A 119 0.62 12.75 6.41
CA ARG A 119 0.39 12.03 7.68
C ARG A 119 -0.55 10.83 7.50
N VAL A 120 -1.58 10.97 6.66
CA VAL A 120 -2.48 9.86 6.31
C VAL A 120 -1.73 8.78 5.54
N VAL A 121 -1.02 9.15 4.47
CA VAL A 121 -0.30 8.19 3.62
C VAL A 121 0.80 7.47 4.40
N ALA A 122 1.52 8.14 5.30
CA ALA A 122 2.54 7.53 6.15
C ALA A 122 1.99 6.38 7.00
N VAL A 123 0.80 6.57 7.59
CA VAL A 123 0.12 5.52 8.37
C VAL A 123 -0.38 4.39 7.47
N ALA A 124 -0.96 4.73 6.31
CA ALA A 124 -1.46 3.75 5.36
C ALA A 124 -0.35 2.87 4.75
N ASP A 125 0.79 3.46 4.39
CA ASP A 125 1.97 2.76 3.88
C ASP A 125 2.55 1.81 4.94
N ALA A 126 2.79 2.32 6.16
CA ALA A 126 3.29 1.50 7.26
C ALA A 126 2.36 0.34 7.62
N PHE A 127 1.04 0.57 7.57
CA PHE A 127 0.05 -0.49 7.75
C PHE A 127 0.19 -1.57 6.68
N ASP A 128 0.14 -1.19 5.39
CA ASP A 128 0.24 -2.16 4.29
C ASP A 128 1.58 -2.91 4.32
N ALA A 129 2.67 -2.20 4.60
CA ALA A 129 4.01 -2.75 4.76
C ALA A 129 4.08 -3.88 5.79
N MET A 130 3.31 -3.78 6.87
CA MET A 130 3.25 -4.80 7.92
C MET A 130 2.28 -5.94 7.61
N THR A 131 1.14 -5.64 6.97
CA THR A 131 0.08 -6.62 6.73
C THR A 131 0.18 -7.35 5.39
N SER A 132 1.09 -6.94 4.51
CA SER A 132 1.32 -7.57 3.22
C SER A 132 2.53 -8.50 3.25
N THR A 133 2.40 -9.68 2.63
CA THR A 133 3.52 -10.61 2.47
C THR A 133 4.56 -9.97 1.55
N ARG A 134 5.75 -9.70 2.07
CA ARG A 134 6.90 -9.25 1.26
C ARG A 134 7.73 -10.48 0.88
N SER A 135 8.51 -10.42 -0.20
CA SER A 135 9.32 -11.51 -0.74
C SER A 135 10.19 -12.27 0.29
N TYR A 136 10.43 -11.66 1.47
CA TYR A 136 11.24 -12.21 2.56
C TYR A 136 10.56 -12.20 3.95
N SER A 137 9.30 -11.74 4.08
CA SER A 137 8.60 -11.65 5.38
C SER A 137 7.12 -12.04 5.27
N ARG A 138 6.65 -12.91 6.19
CA ARG A 138 5.24 -13.26 6.30
C ARG A 138 4.44 -12.04 6.77
N ALA A 139 3.27 -11.81 6.17
CA ALA A 139 2.32 -10.80 6.62
C ALA A 139 2.06 -10.93 8.14
N ARG A 140 2.14 -9.81 8.87
CA ARG A 140 1.70 -9.75 10.26
C ARG A 140 0.17 -9.72 10.30
N PRO A 141 -0.47 -10.34 11.32
CA PRO A 141 -1.90 -10.14 11.55
C PRO A 141 -2.24 -8.65 11.70
N VAL A 142 -3.41 -8.24 11.20
CA VAL A 142 -3.89 -6.85 11.27
C VAL A 142 -3.83 -6.30 12.69
N ALA A 143 -4.26 -7.07 13.69
CA ALA A 143 -4.20 -6.67 15.10
C ALA A 143 -2.78 -6.27 15.53
N VAL A 144 -1.78 -7.07 15.16
CA VAL A 144 -0.37 -6.83 15.50
C VAL A 144 0.18 -5.59 14.77
N ALA A 145 -0.25 -5.34 13.53
CA ALA A 145 0.11 -4.12 12.80
C ALA A 145 -0.49 -2.87 13.47
N LEU A 146 -1.73 -2.96 13.95
CA LEU A 146 -2.39 -1.84 14.64
C LEU A 146 -1.76 -1.54 16.00
N GLU A 147 -1.40 -2.56 16.78
CA GLU A 147 -0.64 -2.39 18.03
C GLU A 147 0.69 -1.66 17.79
N GLU A 148 1.41 -2.01 16.71
CA GLU A 148 2.67 -1.35 16.36
C GLU A 148 2.46 0.11 15.93
N LEU A 149 1.42 0.41 15.14
CA LEU A 149 1.08 1.79 14.79
C LEU A 149 0.73 2.62 16.03
N GLN A 150 -0.02 2.05 16.97
CA GLN A 150 -0.37 2.69 18.23
C GLN A 150 0.87 2.94 19.10
N ARG A 151 1.80 1.97 19.16
CA ARG A 151 3.08 2.12 19.86
C ARG A 151 3.94 3.25 19.30
N CYS A 152 3.91 3.44 17.98
CA CYS A 152 4.67 4.48 17.27
C CYS A 152 3.91 5.81 17.13
N ALA A 153 2.68 5.91 17.64
CA ALA A 153 1.89 7.14 17.60
C ALA A 153 2.52 8.21 18.51
N GLY A 154 2.57 9.46 18.01
CA GLY A 154 3.15 10.59 18.72
C GLY A 154 4.65 10.78 18.48
N THR A 155 5.33 9.81 17.87
CA THR A 155 6.74 9.92 17.47
C THR A 155 6.89 9.78 15.96
N GLN A 156 6.59 8.60 15.41
CA GLN A 156 6.64 8.37 13.98
C GLN A 156 5.35 8.86 13.30
N PHE A 157 4.20 8.50 13.87
CA PHE A 157 2.89 8.73 13.25
C PHE A 157 2.05 9.72 14.04
N ASP A 158 1.19 10.44 13.33
CA ASP A 158 0.16 11.26 13.97
C ASP A 158 -0.90 10.37 14.66
N PRO A 159 -1.10 10.50 15.98
CA PRO A 159 -2.10 9.73 16.72
C PRO A 159 -3.53 9.85 16.17
N ARG A 160 -3.91 10.99 15.56
CA ARG A 160 -5.22 11.19 14.94
C ARG A 160 -5.41 10.25 13.76
N MET A 161 -4.40 10.11 12.91
CA MET A 161 -4.44 9.25 11.71
C MET A 161 -4.45 7.77 12.09
N VAL A 162 -3.66 7.39 13.11
CA VAL A 162 -3.64 6.03 13.65
C VAL A 162 -5.01 5.65 14.24
N ARG A 163 -5.62 6.51 15.08
CA ARG A 163 -6.95 6.27 15.65
C ARG A 163 -8.01 6.12 14.55
N ALA A 164 -7.97 6.97 13.53
CA ALA A 164 -8.90 6.88 12.41
C ALA A 164 -8.77 5.54 11.66
N LEU A 165 -7.54 5.07 11.39
CA LEU A 165 -7.36 3.76 10.77
C LEU A 165 -7.94 2.63 11.64
N VAL A 166 -7.65 2.65 12.94
CA VAL A 166 -8.15 1.64 13.91
C VAL A 166 -9.68 1.60 13.93
N HIS A 167 -10.34 2.75 14.03
CA HIS A 167 -11.80 2.83 14.04
C HIS A 167 -12.41 2.36 12.70
N ALA A 168 -11.85 2.82 11.57
CA ALA A 168 -12.32 2.43 10.24
C ALA A 168 -12.24 0.90 10.05
N LEU A 169 -11.12 0.29 10.47
CA LEU A 169 -10.92 -1.16 10.40
C LEU A 169 -11.83 -1.92 11.38
N GLY A 170 -12.07 -1.39 12.58
CA GLY A 170 -13.00 -1.99 13.54
C GLY A 170 -14.44 -2.05 13.01
N ARG A 171 -14.86 -1.03 12.24
CA ARG A 171 -16.20 -0.95 11.65
C ARG A 171 -16.37 -1.77 10.37
N HIS A 172 -15.37 -1.76 9.50
CA HIS A 172 -15.50 -2.25 8.12
C HIS A 172 -14.66 -3.49 7.83
N GLY A 173 -13.71 -3.83 8.71
CA GLY A 173 -12.70 -4.85 8.46
C GLY A 173 -11.66 -4.42 7.42
N TRP A 174 -10.59 -5.21 7.29
CA TRP A 174 -9.61 -5.07 6.21
C TRP A 174 -9.89 -6.08 5.10
N ARG A 175 -10.33 -5.60 3.94
CA ARG A 175 -10.55 -6.42 2.73
C ARG A 175 -9.99 -5.66 1.52
N PRO A 176 -8.70 -5.82 1.20
CA PRO A 176 -8.10 -5.08 0.10
C PRO A 176 -8.69 -5.52 -1.24
N SER A 177 -9.17 -4.59 -2.05
CA SER A 177 -9.55 -4.85 -3.44
C SER A 177 -8.34 -4.61 -4.34
N VAL A 178 -7.67 -5.67 -4.77
CA VAL A 178 -6.52 -5.57 -5.67
C VAL A 178 -6.96 -5.97 -7.08
N THR A 179 -6.81 -5.09 -8.06
CA THR A 179 -7.24 -5.35 -9.46
C THR A 179 -6.38 -6.41 -10.15
N ALA A 180 -5.24 -6.73 -9.56
CA ALA A 180 -4.22 -7.58 -10.13
C ALA A 180 -4.27 -9.03 -9.62
N ASP A 181 -5.32 -9.45 -8.91
CA ASP A 181 -5.46 -10.84 -8.49
C ASP A 181 -6.00 -11.70 -9.65
N GLY A 182 -5.07 -12.25 -10.44
CA GLY A 182 -5.37 -13.28 -11.44
C GLY A 182 -5.69 -14.65 -10.82
N THR A 183 -5.89 -14.73 -9.52
CA THR A 183 -6.27 -15.97 -8.83
C THR A 183 -7.79 -16.07 -8.80
N ARG A 184 -8.37 -16.56 -9.89
CA ARG A 184 -9.73 -17.11 -9.85
C ARG A 184 -9.75 -18.16 -8.74
N ALA A 185 -10.57 -17.94 -7.70
CA ALA A 185 -10.84 -18.94 -6.69
C ALA A 185 -11.22 -20.27 -7.39
N PRO A 186 -10.76 -21.45 -6.91
CA PRO A 186 -11.22 -22.71 -7.48
C PRO A 186 -12.73 -22.74 -7.34
N ALA A 187 -13.42 -22.84 -8.48
CA ALA A 187 -14.87 -23.01 -8.49
C ALA A 187 -15.21 -24.28 -7.71
N ASP A 188 -16.18 -24.19 -6.79
CA ASP A 188 -16.70 -25.35 -6.09
C ASP A 188 -17.11 -26.43 -7.10
N PRO A 189 -16.81 -27.72 -6.84
CA PRO A 189 -17.27 -28.78 -7.72
C PRO A 189 -18.80 -28.83 -7.67
N VAL A 190 -19.41 -28.57 -8.82
CA VAL A 190 -20.86 -28.74 -9.03
C VAL A 190 -21.21 -30.20 -8.70
N PRO A 191 -22.14 -30.47 -7.76
CA PRO A 191 -22.56 -31.84 -7.48
C PRO A 191 -23.40 -32.36 -8.65
N GLY A 192 -23.06 -33.57 -9.09
CA GLY A 192 -23.49 -34.15 -10.35
C GLY A 192 -25.00 -34.36 -10.52
N GLY A 193 -25.43 -34.33 -11.78
CA GLY A 193 -26.69 -34.89 -12.26
C GLY A 193 -26.39 -35.96 -13.29
N GLY A 194 -26.65 -37.23 -12.94
CA GLY A 194 -26.35 -38.38 -13.79
C GLY A 194 -27.41 -38.73 -14.84
N ARG A 195 -27.02 -39.63 -15.76
CA ARG A 195 -27.72 -40.78 -16.36
C ARG A 195 -26.96 -41.14 -17.66
N SER A 196 -26.26 -42.27 -17.73
CA SER A 196 -26.72 -43.65 -17.96
C SER A 196 -26.80 -44.03 -19.45
N ALA A 197 -26.00 -45.04 -19.81
CA ALA A 197 -26.36 -46.25 -20.56
C ALA A 197 -25.65 -46.51 -21.91
N ARG A 198 -25.01 -47.71 -21.97
CA ARG A 198 -24.69 -48.56 -23.14
C ARG A 198 -23.48 -48.06 -23.95
N ASP A 199 -22.41 -48.83 -24.11
CA ASP A 199 -22.40 -50.10 -24.86
C ASP A 199 -21.43 -51.17 -24.31
N ARG A 200 -21.94 -52.40 -24.24
CA ARG A 200 -21.18 -53.65 -24.33
C ARG A 200 -21.64 -54.35 -25.59
N VAL A 201 -20.78 -54.55 -26.58
CA VAL A 201 -20.71 -55.79 -27.38
C VAL A 201 -19.28 -55.89 -27.94
N GLY A 202 -18.61 -57.00 -27.63
CA GLY A 202 -17.40 -57.45 -28.32
C GLY A 202 -17.69 -58.48 -29.41
N ARG A 203 -16.62 -59.00 -30.02
CA ARG A 203 -16.48 -59.90 -31.21
C ARG A 203 -16.17 -59.07 -32.47
N GLY A 204 -15.17 -59.35 -33.30
CA GLY A 204 -14.25 -60.48 -33.42
C GLY A 204 -14.05 -60.82 -34.91
N ALA A 205 -12.78 -60.94 -35.31
CA ALA A 205 -12.24 -61.67 -36.47
C ALA A 205 -12.44 -61.16 -37.92
N SER A 206 -11.29 -61.23 -38.62
CA SER A 206 -11.01 -61.29 -40.07
C SER A 206 -10.90 -59.98 -40.85
#